data_AF-A0A2G9XDH2-F1
#
_entry.id   AF-A0A2G9XDH2-F1
#
_cell.length_a   1.000
_cell.length_b   1.000
_cell.length_c   1.000
_cell.angle_alpha   90.00
_cell.angle_beta   90.00
_cell.angle_gamma   90.00
#
_symmetry.space_group_name_H-M   'P 1'
#
loop_
_entity.id
_entity.type
_entity.pdbx_description
1 polymer ?
#
loop_
_entity_poly.entity_id
_entity_poly.type
_entity_poly.pdbx_seq_one_letter_code
_entity_poly.pdbx_strand_id
1 'polypeptide(L)' 'MNLGEGKGHLVQDKRFYEALKKDREMNRRKYGQGRRGKGRAKCTISPLKPLYDMDVEIRPSYIYDHVAGEVRI' A
#
# COMPACT_ATOMS: atom_id res chain seq x y z
N MET A 1 -9.70 2.50 26.22
CA MET A 1 -9.04 3.06 25.01
C MET A 1 -10.12 3.69 24.14
N ASN A 2 -10.20 5.02 24.07
CA ASN A 2 -11.18 5.70 23.22
C ASN A 2 -10.63 5.78 21.79
N LEU A 3 -11.20 4.99 20.88
CA LEU A 3 -11.02 5.18 19.44
C LEU A 3 -11.63 6.53 19.08
N GLY A 4 -10.81 7.49 18.66
CA GLY A 4 -11.17 8.90 18.54
C GLY A 4 -12.54 9.15 17.90
N GLU A 5 -13.47 9.61 18.72
CA GLU A 5 -14.81 10.05 18.34
C GLU A 5 -14.69 11.11 17.22
N GLY A 6 -15.04 10.74 15.99
CA GLY A 6 -15.00 11.62 14.83
C GLY A 6 -14.04 11.23 13.70
N LYS A 7 -13.14 10.24 13.88
CA LYS A 7 -12.32 9.73 12.77
C LYS A 7 -13.02 8.56 12.07
N GLY A 8 -13.34 8.72 10.78
CA GLY A 8 -13.89 7.64 9.93
C GLY A 8 -15.38 7.71 9.59
N HIS A 9 -16.14 8.66 10.15
CA HIS A 9 -17.58 8.81 9.86
C HIS A 9 -17.87 9.34 8.44
N LEU A 10 -16.91 10.04 7.83
CA LEU A 10 -17.02 10.57 6.47
C LEU A 10 -17.20 9.46 5.41
N VAL A 11 -16.65 8.27 5.67
CA VAL A 11 -16.73 7.13 4.74
C VAL A 11 -18.06 6.37 4.85
N GLN A 12 -18.85 6.60 5.90
CA GLN A 12 -20.10 5.85 6.15
C GLN A 12 -21.37 6.57 5.68
N ASP A 13 -21.36 7.89 5.56
CA ASP A 13 -22.53 8.64 5.10
C ASP A 13 -22.62 8.66 3.57
N LYS A 14 -23.67 8.01 3.05
CA LYS A 14 -23.96 7.87 1.61
C LYS A 14 -24.08 9.22 0.89
N ARG A 15 -24.50 10.29 1.58
CA ARG A 15 -24.70 11.62 0.97
C ARG A 15 -23.40 12.17 0.39
N PHE A 16 -22.27 11.91 1.04
CA PHE A 16 -20.96 12.35 0.57
C PHE A 16 -20.53 11.60 -0.69
N TYR A 17 -20.77 10.28 -0.75
CA TYR A 17 -20.49 9.50 -1.95
C TYR A 17 -21.35 9.95 -3.14
N GLU A 18 -22.62 10.25 -2.91
CA GLU A 18 -23.52 10.75 -3.97
C GLU A 18 -23.14 12.17 -4.43
N ALA A 19 -22.68 13.04 -3.52
CA ALA A 19 -22.13 14.35 -3.88
C ALA A 19 -20.84 14.22 -4.72
N LEU A 20 -19.92 13.34 -4.31
CA LEU A 20 -18.68 13.07 -5.04
C LEU A 20 -18.92 12.49 -6.43
N LYS A 21 -19.90 11.60 -6.59
CA LYS A 21 -20.29 11.07 -7.92
C LYS A 21 -20.82 12.17 -8.84
N LYS A 22 -21.52 13.18 -8.30
CA LYS A 22 -22.12 14.29 -9.06
C LYS A 22 -21.11 15.39 -9.39
N ASP A 23 -19.96 15.40 -8.74
CA ASP A 23 -18.88 16.36 -9.02
C ASP A 23 -18.21 16.07 -10.37
N ARG A 24 -18.63 16.81 -11.39
CA ARG A 24 -18.12 16.69 -12.76
C ARG A 24 -16.66 17.13 -12.90
N GLU A 25 -16.23 18.11 -12.12
CA GLU A 25 -14.86 18.63 -12.19
C GLU A 25 -13.87 17.62 -11.58
N MET A 26 -14.20 17.09 -10.42
CA MET A 26 -13.41 16.05 -9.76
C MET A 26 -13.33 14.78 -10.61
N ASN A 27 -14.46 14.37 -11.20
CA ASN A 27 -14.52 13.22 -12.10
C ASN A 27 -13.69 13.46 -13.37
N ARG A 28 -13.73 14.67 -13.96
CA ARG A 28 -12.88 15.04 -15.09
C ARG A 28 -11.39 14.98 -14.73
N ARG A 29 -11.00 15.41 -13.53
CA ARG A 29 -9.59 15.33 -13.10
C ARG A 29 -9.12 13.89 -12.89
N LYS A 30 -9.96 13.05 -12.28
CA LYS A 30 -9.62 11.66 -11.93
C LYS A 30 -9.69 10.70 -13.12
N TYR A 31 -10.70 10.86 -13.96
CA TYR A 31 -11.01 9.93 -15.06
C TYR A 31 -10.82 10.54 -16.45
N GLY A 32 -10.65 11.86 -16.57
CA GLY A 32 -10.48 12.53 -17.86
C GLY A 32 -9.11 12.33 -18.51
N GLN A 33 -8.12 11.82 -17.76
CA GLN A 33 -6.86 11.36 -18.35
C GLN A 33 -6.96 9.87 -18.69
N GLY A 34 -7.35 9.57 -19.92
CA GLY A 34 -7.33 8.21 -20.46
C GLY A 34 -5.90 7.65 -20.52
N ARG A 35 -5.72 6.45 -19.97
CA ARG A 35 -4.55 5.54 -20.06
C ARG A 35 -3.20 6.24 -20.23
N ARG A 36 -2.66 6.81 -19.15
CA ARG A 36 -1.25 6.52 -18.84
C ARG A 36 -1.24 5.11 -18.29
N GLY A 37 -0.98 4.13 -19.15
CA GLY A 37 -0.70 2.77 -18.69
C GLY A 37 0.32 2.86 -17.56
N LYS A 38 0.15 2.06 -16.49
CA LYS A 38 1.17 1.95 -15.46
C LYS A 38 2.52 1.83 -16.15
N GLY A 39 3.49 2.65 -15.75
CA GLY A 39 4.82 2.61 -16.35
C GLY A 39 5.27 1.15 -16.43
N ARG A 40 5.77 0.73 -17.60
CA ARG A 40 6.29 -0.63 -17.77
C ARG A 40 7.31 -0.85 -16.67
N ALA A 41 7.17 -1.93 -15.90
CA ALA A 41 8.21 -2.32 -14.97
C ALA A 41 9.52 -2.40 -15.77
N LYS A 42 10.51 -1.58 -15.41
CA LYS A 42 11.89 -1.84 -15.84
C LYS A 42 12.22 -3.21 -15.23
N CYS A 43 12.81 -4.09 -16.03
CA CYS A 43 13.00 -5.51 -15.77
C CYS A 43 13.14 -5.80 -14.27
N THR A 44 12.37 -6.76 -13.77
CA THR A 44 12.44 -7.23 -12.39
C THR A 44 13.90 -7.32 -11.97
N ILE A 45 14.19 -6.75 -10.80
CA ILE A 45 15.46 -6.91 -10.09
C ILE A 45 15.71 -8.41 -10.13
N SER A 46 16.65 -8.86 -10.96
CA SER A 46 16.92 -10.29 -11.10
C SER A 46 17.19 -10.80 -9.69
N PRO A 47 16.66 -11.97 -9.28
CA PRO A 47 16.96 -12.54 -7.97
C PRO A 47 18.48 -12.67 -7.73
N LEU A 48 19.25 -12.70 -8.82
CA LEU A 48 20.71 -12.80 -8.85
C LEU A 48 21.42 -11.46 -9.03
N LYS A 49 20.71 -10.37 -9.34
CA LYS A 49 21.31 -9.06 -9.59
C LYS A 49 20.70 -8.03 -8.65
N PRO A 50 21.31 -7.82 -7.46
CA PRO A 50 20.79 -6.84 -6.52
C PRO A 50 20.82 -5.44 -7.16
N LEU A 51 19.81 -4.62 -6.83
CA LEU A 51 19.67 -3.25 -7.33
C LEU A 51 20.78 -2.32 -6.80
N TYR A 52 21.41 -2.72 -5.70
CA TYR A 52 22.45 -1.99 -5.00
C TYR A 52 23.64 -2.90 -4.77
N ASP A 53 24.84 -2.34 -4.85
CA ASP A 53 26.08 -3.01 -4.45
C ASP A 53 26.15 -3.00 -2.91
N MET A 54 25.43 -3.94 -2.31
CA MET A 54 25.43 -4.17 -0.86
C MET A 54 25.63 -5.65 -0.60
N ASP A 55 26.54 -5.96 0.32
CA ASP A 55 26.72 -7.32 0.82
C ASP A 55 25.51 -7.72 1.66
N VAL A 56 24.73 -8.68 1.16
CA VAL A 56 23.59 -9.25 1.89
C VAL A 56 23.98 -10.63 2.40
N GLU A 57 24.05 -10.77 3.73
CA GLU A 57 24.23 -12.08 4.36
C GLU A 57 22.91 -12.87 4.32
N ILE A 58 22.94 -14.11 3.82
CA ILE A 58 21.82 -15.04 3.96
C ILE A 58 21.96 -15.73 5.32
N ARG A 59 21.07 -15.41 6.27
CA ARG A 59 21.03 -16.06 7.59
C ARG A 59 20.10 -17.26 7.57
N PRO A 60 20.53 -18.43 8.08
CA PRO A 60 19.66 -19.59 8.25
C PRO A 60 18.42 -19.27 9.09
N SER A 61 17.28 -19.87 8.76
CA SER A 61 16.00 -19.61 9.43
C SER A 61 16.04 -19.90 10.94
N TYR A 62 16.82 -20.90 11.36
CA TYR A 62 16.91 -21.31 12.77
C TYR A 62 17.41 -20.19 13.70
N ILE A 63 18.10 -19.18 13.17
CA ILE A 63 18.53 -18.01 13.95
C ILE A 63 17.31 -17.25 14.50
N TYR A 64 16.21 -17.21 13.75
CA TYR A 64 14.99 -16.52 14.16
C TYR A 64 14.06 -17.38 15.03
N ASP A 65 14.21 -18.70 15.00
CA ASP A 65 13.40 -19.61 15.82
C ASP A 65 13.62 -19.36 17.32
N HIS A 66 14.85 -18.96 17.72
CA HIS A 66 15.16 -18.58 19.09
C HIS A 66 14.55 -17.25 19.52
N VAL A 67 14.26 -16.35 18.58
CA VAL A 67 13.70 -15.01 18.85
C VAL A 67 12.17 -15.04 18.81
N ALA A 68 11.58 -15.90 17.98
CA ALA A 68 10.14 -16.00 17.79
C ALA A 68 9.40 -16.75 18.94
N GLY A 69 10.13 -17.39 19.86
CA GLY A 69 9.57 -18.20 20.95
C GLY A 69 8.84 -17.44 22.07
N GLU A 70 8.89 -16.10 22.09
CA GLU A 70 8.33 -15.27 23.18
C GLU A 70 6.98 -14.60 22.87
N VAL A 71 6.26 -15.02 21.82
CA VAL A 71 4.90 -14.52 21.56
C VAL A 71 3.88 -15.64 21.75
N ARG A 72 3.44 -15.82 23.00
CA ARG A 72 2.19 -16.54 23.31
C ARG A 72 1.03 -15.55 23.16
N ILE A 73 0.13 -15.81 22.20
CA ILE A 73 -1.20 -15.20 22.11
C ILE A 73 -2.10 -15.83 23.18
#